data_AF-A0A918PEZ9-F1
#
_entry.id   AF-A0A918PEZ9-F1
#
_cell.length_a   1.000
_cell.length_b   1.000
_cell.length_c   1.000
_cell.angle_alpha   90.00
_cell.angle_beta   90.00
_cell.angle_gamma   90.00
#
_symmetry.space_group_name_H-M   'P 1'
#
loop_
_entity.id
_entity.type
_entity.pdbx_description
1 polymer ?
#
loop_
_entity_poly.entity_id
_entity_poly.type
_entity_poly.pdbx_seq_one_letter_code
_entity_poly.pdbx_strand_id
1 'polypeptide(L)'
;MQAGLRTDYLFRIANQRGGIVLGTGDLSELALGWCTYGVGDQMSHYNVNGGVPKTLIQHLIRWVVSSDLFGDEAGQIQTAILDTEISPELVPGEELQSTESKIGPYALHDFTLFYVLRHGFRPSKIAFLAWHAWRDKDAGEWPPGFPESDRGSYDLAEIRHWLEYFCKRFFGFAQFKRSAMPNGPKVSAGGALSPRGEWRAPSDGNARAWLRDIERWEWPTD
;
A
#
# COMPACT_ATOMS: atom_id res chain seq x y z
N MET A 1 -17.21 3.82 12.43
CA MET A 1 -18.47 4.56 12.20
C MET A 1 -18.28 5.69 11.18
N GLN A 2 -17.33 6.61 11.36
CA GLN A 2 -17.13 7.73 10.42
C GLN A 2 -16.82 7.32 8.95
N ALA A 3 -15.93 6.35 8.71
CA ALA A 3 -15.57 5.91 7.35
C ALA A 3 -16.77 5.37 6.55
N GLY A 4 -17.67 4.64 7.23
CA GLY A 4 -18.90 4.15 6.61
C GLY A 4 -19.86 5.27 6.23
N LEU A 5 -20.05 6.26 7.12
CA LEU A 5 -20.90 7.42 6.79
C LEU A 5 -20.36 8.22 5.60
N ARG A 6 -19.04 8.44 5.51
CA ARG A 6 -18.44 9.11 4.33
C ARG A 6 -18.82 8.40 3.04
N THR A 7 -18.68 7.08 3.03
CA THR A 7 -19.01 6.25 1.85
C THR A 7 -20.50 6.30 1.56
N ASP A 8 -21.37 6.12 2.55
CA ASP A 8 -22.83 6.22 2.41
C ASP A 8 -23.22 7.56 1.76
N TYR A 9 -22.77 8.68 2.32
CA TYR A 9 -23.04 10.01 1.77
C TYR A 9 -22.58 10.16 0.32
N LEU A 10 -21.38 9.70 -0.03
CA LEU A 10 -20.88 9.78 -1.41
C LEU A 10 -21.78 8.98 -2.38
N PHE A 11 -22.21 7.78 -2.01
CA PHE A 11 -23.13 6.99 -2.82
C PHE A 11 -24.51 7.64 -2.93
N ARG A 12 -25.04 8.26 -1.86
CA ARG A 12 -26.32 8.98 -1.92
C ARG A 12 -26.25 10.23 -2.79
N ILE A 13 -25.14 10.97 -2.73
CA ILE A 13 -24.90 12.14 -3.58
C ILE A 13 -24.76 11.72 -5.04
N ALA A 14 -24.03 10.64 -5.33
CA ALA A 14 -23.92 10.08 -6.67
C ALA A 14 -25.30 9.72 -7.24
N ASN A 15 -26.15 9.04 -6.45
CA ASN A 15 -27.52 8.74 -6.86
C ASN A 15 -28.35 10.01 -7.10
N GLN A 16 -28.28 11.01 -6.21
CA GLN A 16 -29.01 12.27 -6.35
C GLN A 16 -28.63 13.04 -7.63
N ARG A 17 -27.36 12.96 -8.03
CA ARG A 17 -26.80 13.71 -9.17
C ARG A 17 -26.65 12.88 -10.44
N GLY A 18 -27.08 11.61 -10.43
CA GLY A 18 -26.91 10.69 -11.57
C GLY A 18 -25.44 10.40 -11.91
N GLY A 19 -24.55 10.44 -10.90
CA GLY A 19 -23.11 10.22 -11.05
C GLY A 19 -22.64 8.87 -10.51
N ILE A 20 -21.32 8.71 -10.42
CA ILE A 20 -20.66 7.53 -9.85
C ILE A 20 -19.66 7.94 -8.78
N VAL A 21 -19.41 7.04 -7.83
CA VAL A 21 -18.37 7.20 -6.81
C VAL A 21 -17.05 6.65 -7.33
N LEU A 22 -16.01 7.50 -7.39
CA LEU A 22 -14.64 7.11 -7.69
C LEU A 22 -13.90 6.78 -6.39
N GLY A 23 -13.35 5.56 -6.32
CA GLY A 23 -12.55 5.10 -5.19
C GLY A 23 -11.08 5.48 -5.34
N THR A 24 -10.42 5.69 -4.21
CA THR A 24 -9.03 6.16 -4.15
C THR A 24 -8.07 5.20 -3.46
N GLY A 25 -8.57 4.07 -2.93
CA GLY A 25 -7.74 3.07 -2.25
C GLY A 25 -6.70 2.45 -3.17
N ASP A 26 -5.46 2.36 -2.69
CA ASP A 26 -4.32 1.94 -3.50
C ASP A 26 -3.99 0.44 -3.36
N LEU A 27 -3.06 -0.05 -4.19
CA LEU A 27 -2.68 -1.46 -4.23
C LEU A 27 -2.10 -1.95 -2.90
N SER A 28 -1.38 -1.09 -2.17
CA SER A 28 -0.70 -1.42 -0.91
C SER A 28 -1.72 -1.53 0.23
N GLU A 29 -2.68 -0.63 0.29
CA GLU A 29 -3.84 -0.70 1.18
C GLU A 29 -4.66 -1.97 0.93
N LEU A 30 -4.89 -2.32 -0.34
CA LEU A 30 -5.55 -3.57 -0.71
C LEU A 30 -4.74 -4.80 -0.29
N ALA A 31 -3.41 -4.77 -0.39
CA ALA A 31 -2.53 -5.87 0.02
C ALA A 31 -2.62 -6.13 1.53
N LEU A 32 -2.53 -5.08 2.34
CA LEU A 32 -2.55 -5.14 3.80
C LEU A 32 -3.97 -5.21 4.38
N GLY A 33 -4.99 -5.01 3.55
CA GLY A 33 -6.38 -4.90 3.98
C GLY A 33 -6.61 -3.67 4.87
N TRP A 34 -5.89 -2.58 4.59
CA TRP A 34 -5.94 -1.32 5.32
C TRP A 34 -7.07 -0.43 4.80
N CYS A 35 -8.29 -0.91 4.98
CA CYS A 35 -9.51 -0.23 4.53
C CYS A 35 -10.72 -0.70 5.35
N THR A 36 -11.80 0.07 5.35
CA THR A 36 -13.09 -0.37 5.91
C THR A 36 -13.87 -1.15 4.86
N TYR A 37 -14.16 -2.44 5.13
CA TYR A 37 -14.86 -3.33 4.19
C TYR A 37 -16.37 -3.06 4.14
N GLY A 38 -16.96 -3.15 2.94
CA GLY A 38 -18.40 -3.02 2.74
C GLY A 38 -18.81 -1.56 2.65
N VAL A 39 -19.51 -1.04 3.67
CA VAL A 39 -19.81 0.40 3.74
C VAL A 39 -18.58 1.11 4.30
N GLY A 40 -17.66 1.44 3.41
CA GLY A 40 -16.37 2.01 3.76
C GLY A 40 -15.53 2.36 2.53
N ASP A 41 -14.36 2.93 2.79
CA ASP A 41 -13.41 3.43 1.79
C ASP A 41 -12.95 2.39 0.77
N GLN A 42 -13.14 1.10 1.05
CA GLN A 42 -12.92 0.02 0.09
C GLN A 42 -13.89 0.03 -1.10
N MET A 43 -15.09 0.58 -0.93
CA MET A 43 -16.19 0.46 -1.89
C MET A 43 -16.33 1.71 -2.77
N SER A 44 -16.50 1.48 -4.06
CA SER A 44 -16.74 2.50 -5.08
C SER A 44 -17.40 1.87 -6.31
N HIS A 45 -17.81 2.69 -7.28
CA HIS A 45 -18.23 2.18 -8.58
C HIS A 45 -17.01 1.79 -9.42
N TYR A 46 -15.96 2.60 -9.36
CA TYR A 46 -14.69 2.39 -10.05
C TYR A 46 -13.54 2.91 -9.20
N ASN A 47 -12.48 2.12 -9.03
CA ASN A 47 -11.27 2.50 -8.31
C ASN A 47 -10.12 2.70 -9.30
N VAL A 48 -9.68 3.94 -9.45
CA VAL A 48 -8.60 4.32 -10.38
C VAL A 48 -7.21 4.00 -9.82
N ASN A 49 -7.07 3.93 -8.49
CA ASN A 49 -5.79 3.74 -7.80
C ASN A 49 -5.52 2.28 -7.43
N GLY A 50 -6.51 1.38 -7.55
CA GLY A 50 -6.40 -0.01 -7.07
C GLY A 50 -5.29 -0.85 -7.71
N GLY A 51 -4.68 -0.39 -8.81
CA GLY A 51 -3.52 -1.01 -9.45
C GLY A 51 -2.18 -0.34 -9.16
N VAL A 52 -2.16 0.78 -8.43
CA VAL A 52 -0.99 1.62 -8.18
C VAL A 52 -0.51 1.41 -6.73
N PRO A 53 0.74 0.98 -6.49
CA PRO A 53 1.30 0.88 -5.13
C PRO A 53 1.58 2.26 -4.53
N LYS A 54 1.53 2.37 -3.19
CA LYS A 54 1.74 3.62 -2.44
C LYS A 54 3.06 4.28 -2.80
N THR A 55 4.12 3.48 -2.88
CA THR A 55 5.47 3.94 -3.25
C THR A 55 5.53 4.60 -4.62
N LEU A 56 4.62 4.27 -5.56
CA LEU A 56 4.56 4.86 -6.89
C LEU A 56 3.71 6.16 -6.93
N ILE A 57 2.70 6.31 -6.06
CA ILE A 57 1.78 7.46 -6.08
C ILE A 57 2.54 8.79 -6.04
N GLN A 58 3.51 8.91 -5.14
CA GLN A 58 4.33 10.12 -5.02
C GLN A 58 5.08 10.48 -6.31
N HIS A 59 5.55 9.49 -7.06
CA HIS A 59 6.26 9.72 -8.32
C HIS A 59 5.29 10.12 -9.43
N LEU A 60 4.05 9.59 -9.41
CA LEU A 60 3.01 10.04 -10.35
C LEU A 60 2.65 11.50 -10.11
N ILE A 61 2.51 11.93 -8.84
CA ILE A 61 2.24 13.34 -8.52
C ILE A 61 3.41 14.22 -8.98
N ARG A 62 4.66 13.87 -8.63
CA ARG A 62 5.85 14.61 -9.09
C ARG A 62 5.92 14.68 -10.61
N TRP A 63 5.57 13.59 -11.31
CA TRP A 63 5.54 13.56 -12.77
C TRP A 63 4.48 14.52 -13.33
N VAL A 64 3.26 14.54 -12.77
CA VAL A 64 2.20 15.48 -13.17
C VAL A 64 2.64 16.93 -12.98
N VAL A 65 3.24 17.25 -11.83
CA VAL A 65 3.78 18.59 -11.55
C VAL A 65 4.84 18.97 -12.58
N SER A 66 5.82 18.09 -12.81
CA SER A 66 6.92 18.36 -13.77
C SER A 66 6.48 18.45 -15.23
N SER A 67 5.31 17.89 -15.56
CA SER A 67 4.76 17.87 -16.92
C SER A 67 3.90 19.10 -17.22
N ASP A 68 3.69 19.99 -16.24
CA ASP A 68 2.89 21.22 -16.33
C ASP A 68 1.51 21.02 -17.01
N LEU A 69 0.84 19.92 -16.68
CA LEU A 69 -0.44 19.56 -17.32
C LEU A 69 -1.61 20.43 -16.85
N PHE A 70 -1.50 21.03 -15.66
CA PHE A 70 -2.59 21.73 -14.98
C PHE A 70 -2.23 23.16 -14.55
N GLY A 71 -1.06 23.67 -14.97
CA GLY A 71 -0.56 24.99 -14.63
C GLY A 71 0.10 25.08 -13.24
N ASP A 72 0.83 26.19 -13.05
CA ASP A 72 1.68 26.44 -11.87
C ASP A 72 0.94 26.34 -10.54
N GLU A 73 -0.28 26.88 -10.45
CA GLU A 73 -1.07 26.89 -9.21
C GLU A 73 -1.41 25.46 -8.75
N ALA A 74 -1.84 24.61 -9.68
CA ALA A 74 -2.13 23.21 -9.39
C ALA A 74 -0.84 22.45 -9.01
N GLY A 75 0.28 22.77 -9.67
CA GLY A 75 1.59 22.20 -9.34
C GLY A 75 2.03 22.52 -7.92
N GLN A 76 1.89 23.78 -7.48
CA GLN A 76 2.22 24.22 -6.12
C GLN A 76 1.38 23.49 -5.06
N ILE A 77 0.07 23.34 -5.30
CA ILE A 77 -0.83 22.62 -4.37
C ILE A 77 -0.44 21.14 -4.29
N GLN A 78 -0.13 20.50 -5.42
CA GLN A 78 0.27 19.09 -5.46
C GLN A 78 1.59 18.84 -4.73
N THR A 79 2.57 19.74 -4.89
CA THR A 79 3.82 19.69 -4.11
C THR A 79 3.55 19.87 -2.62
N ALA A 80 2.69 20.82 -2.24
CA ALA A 80 2.31 20.99 -0.84
C ALA A 80 1.63 19.75 -0.23
N ILE A 81 0.81 19.03 -1.02
CA ILE A 81 0.21 17.74 -0.60
C ILE A 81 1.29 16.68 -0.37
N LEU A 82 2.33 16.62 -1.22
CA LEU A 82 3.44 15.68 -1.03
C LEU A 82 4.28 15.98 0.20
N ASP A 83 4.50 17.26 0.50
CA ASP A 83 5.32 17.71 1.62
C ASP A 83 4.57 17.61 2.98
N THR A 84 3.27 17.35 2.95
CA THR A 84 2.45 17.22 4.16
C THR A 84 2.53 15.80 4.71
N GLU A 85 2.92 15.67 5.98
CA GLU A 85 2.97 14.38 6.67
C GLU A 85 1.57 13.74 6.77
N ILE A 86 1.42 12.52 6.26
CA ILE A 86 0.13 11.81 6.20
C ILE A 86 -0.22 11.22 7.57
N SER A 87 -1.20 11.83 8.24
CA SER A 87 -1.74 11.36 9.53
C SER A 87 -3.22 10.94 9.41
N PRO A 88 -3.66 9.89 10.12
CA PRO A 88 -5.07 9.52 10.18
C PRO A 88 -5.87 10.57 10.98
N GLU A 89 -6.56 11.46 10.25
CA GLU A 89 -7.35 12.61 10.72
C GLU A 89 -8.52 12.30 11.70
N LEU A 90 -8.70 11.05 12.11
CA LEU A 90 -9.95 10.56 12.69
C LEU A 90 -10.11 10.82 14.20
N VAL A 91 -9.07 11.29 14.89
CA VAL A 91 -9.11 11.58 16.35
C VAL A 91 -8.47 12.94 16.64
N PRO A 92 -9.25 13.97 17.01
CA PRO A 92 -8.70 15.23 17.46
C PRO A 92 -7.98 15.05 18.81
N GLY A 93 -6.69 15.39 18.89
CA GLY A 93 -5.96 15.54 20.15
C GLY A 93 -5.00 14.42 20.57
N GLU A 94 -4.82 13.37 19.76
CA GLU A 94 -3.69 12.43 19.93
C GLU A 94 -2.51 12.88 19.06
N GLU A 95 -1.27 12.63 19.52
CA GLU A 95 -0.07 12.88 18.69
C GLU A 95 -0.27 12.25 17.30
N LEU A 96 0.12 13.00 16.26
CA LEU A 96 0.01 12.61 14.85
C LEU A 96 0.84 11.33 14.61
N GLN A 97 0.29 10.17 14.96
CA GLN A 97 0.90 8.88 14.64
C GLN A 97 0.69 8.63 13.16
N SER A 98 1.76 8.77 12.37
CA SER A 98 1.75 8.50 10.93
C SER A 98 1.15 7.12 10.66
N THR A 99 0.42 6.96 9.55
CA THR A 99 -0.21 5.66 9.22
C THR A 99 0.83 4.52 9.19
N GLU A 100 2.03 4.82 8.69
CA GLU A 100 3.16 3.88 8.65
C GLU A 100 3.64 3.45 10.05
N SER A 101 3.50 4.29 11.09
CA SER A 101 3.83 3.87 12.47
C SER A 101 2.99 2.68 12.95
N LYS A 102 1.77 2.50 12.40
CA LYS A 102 0.86 1.40 12.76
C LYS A 102 0.97 0.18 11.84
N ILE A 103 1.29 0.38 10.57
CA ILE A 103 1.26 -0.70 9.57
C ILE A 103 2.64 -1.05 9.03
N GLY A 104 3.65 -0.25 9.30
CA GLY A 104 5.01 -0.36 8.78
C GLY A 104 5.25 0.47 7.51
N PRO A 105 6.51 0.60 7.09
CA PRO A 105 6.90 1.39 5.93
C PRO A 105 6.38 0.74 4.65
N TYR A 106 5.67 1.52 3.81
CA TYR A 106 5.17 1.03 2.53
C TYR A 106 6.29 0.56 1.59
N ALA A 107 7.50 1.11 1.73
CA ALA A 107 8.70 0.65 1.02
C ALA A 107 8.95 -0.87 1.19
N LEU A 108 8.88 -1.40 2.41
CA LEU A 108 9.09 -2.82 2.68
C LEU A 108 7.88 -3.67 2.25
N HIS A 109 6.66 -3.14 2.42
CA HIS A 109 5.44 -3.85 2.04
C HIS A 109 5.29 -3.98 0.53
N ASP A 110 5.57 -2.91 -0.22
CA ASP A 110 5.49 -2.92 -1.68
C ASP A 110 6.61 -3.77 -2.28
N PHE A 111 7.81 -3.76 -1.69
CA PHE A 111 8.89 -4.67 -2.04
C PHE A 111 8.46 -6.13 -1.86
N THR A 112 7.90 -6.46 -0.69
CA THR A 112 7.40 -7.80 -0.39
C THR A 112 6.27 -8.20 -1.33
N LEU A 113 5.30 -7.30 -1.54
CA LEU A 113 4.16 -7.52 -2.42
C LEU A 113 4.59 -7.84 -3.84
N PHE A 114 5.57 -7.12 -4.38
CA PHE A 114 6.10 -7.38 -5.72
C PHE A 114 6.64 -8.80 -5.83
N TYR A 115 7.51 -9.23 -4.91
CA TYR A 115 8.10 -10.57 -4.98
C TYR A 115 7.11 -11.69 -4.66
N VAL A 116 6.08 -11.42 -3.86
CA VAL A 116 4.96 -12.35 -3.64
C VAL A 116 4.13 -12.50 -4.90
N LEU A 117 3.65 -11.39 -5.49
CA LEU A 117 2.73 -11.43 -6.64
C LEU A 117 3.42 -11.91 -7.91
N ARG A 118 4.61 -11.38 -8.20
CA ARG A 118 5.28 -11.65 -9.46
C ARG A 118 5.98 -13.01 -9.48
N HIS A 119 6.54 -13.41 -8.34
CA HIS A 119 7.48 -14.55 -8.28
C HIS A 119 7.07 -15.65 -7.31
N GLY A 120 6.10 -15.42 -6.41
CA GLY A 120 5.70 -16.41 -5.41
C GLY A 120 6.85 -16.81 -4.48
N PHE A 121 7.81 -15.91 -4.23
CA PHE A 121 8.97 -16.24 -3.41
C PHE A 121 8.60 -16.49 -1.95
N ARG A 122 9.35 -17.41 -1.34
CA ARG A 122 9.26 -17.68 0.10
C ARG A 122 9.78 -16.49 0.92
N PRO A 123 9.25 -16.26 2.15
CA PRO A 123 9.63 -15.12 2.99
C PRO A 123 11.14 -14.97 3.20
N SER A 124 11.87 -16.03 3.52
CA SER A 124 13.34 -16.00 3.69
C SER A 124 14.08 -15.43 2.48
N LYS A 125 13.65 -15.78 1.25
CA LYS A 125 14.23 -15.21 0.03
C LYS A 125 13.92 -13.73 -0.10
N ILE A 126 12.70 -13.32 0.24
CA ILE A 126 12.29 -11.91 0.19
C ILE A 126 13.09 -11.09 1.19
N ALA A 127 13.24 -11.57 2.43
CA ALA A 127 14.05 -10.93 3.46
C ALA A 127 15.53 -10.81 3.06
N PHE A 128 16.11 -11.85 2.45
CA PHE A 128 17.46 -11.77 1.87
C PHE A 128 17.58 -10.63 0.84
N LEU A 129 16.64 -10.55 -0.10
CA LEU A 129 16.65 -9.51 -1.13
C LEU A 129 16.43 -8.12 -0.54
N ALA A 130 15.49 -7.99 0.40
CA ALA A 130 15.19 -6.74 1.07
C ALA A 130 16.41 -6.26 1.87
N TRP A 131 17.08 -7.15 2.60
CA TRP A 131 18.26 -6.78 3.38
C TRP A 131 19.39 -6.28 2.47
N HIS A 132 19.65 -6.94 1.36
CA HIS A 132 20.64 -6.45 0.40
C HIS A 132 20.26 -5.11 -0.25
N ALA A 133 18.96 -4.83 -0.42
CA ALA A 133 18.49 -3.59 -1.02
C ALA A 133 18.44 -2.41 -0.03
N TRP A 134 18.16 -2.66 1.25
CA TRP A 134 17.79 -1.62 2.21
C TRP A 134 18.73 -1.46 3.40
N ARG A 135 19.67 -2.39 3.65
CA ARG A 135 20.57 -2.31 4.83
C ARG A 135 21.47 -1.08 4.86
N ASP A 136 21.78 -0.53 3.68
CA ASP A 136 22.73 0.56 3.50
C ASP A 136 22.15 1.51 2.45
N LYS A 137 21.73 2.70 2.91
CA LYS A 137 21.11 3.72 2.07
C LYS A 137 22.08 4.33 1.06
N ASP A 138 23.39 4.14 1.23
CA ASP A 138 24.44 4.74 0.39
C ASP A 138 25.03 3.73 -0.63
N ALA A 139 24.70 2.44 -0.52
CA ALA A 139 25.26 1.39 -1.38
C ALA A 139 24.56 1.22 -2.74
N GLY A 140 23.35 1.77 -2.91
CA GLY A 140 22.50 1.60 -4.10
C GLY A 140 22.05 2.92 -4.74
N GLU A 141 21.13 2.82 -5.69
CA GLU A 141 20.54 3.98 -6.36
C GLU A 141 19.18 4.33 -5.76
N TRP A 142 18.90 5.63 -5.64
CA TRP A 142 17.58 6.15 -5.29
C TRP A 142 16.87 6.69 -6.53
N PRO A 143 15.53 6.62 -6.61
CA PRO A 143 14.79 7.20 -7.71
C PRO A 143 15.08 8.69 -7.89
N PRO A 144 15.02 9.22 -9.13
CA PRO A 144 15.22 10.64 -9.38
C PRO A 144 14.25 11.50 -8.56
N GLY A 145 14.77 12.56 -7.94
CA GLY A 145 13.97 13.49 -7.14
C GLY A 145 13.43 12.90 -5.83
N PHE A 146 13.98 11.76 -5.37
CA PHE A 146 13.64 11.21 -4.06
C PHE A 146 14.38 11.97 -2.94
N PRO A 147 13.67 12.64 -2.00
CA PRO A 147 14.27 13.49 -0.98
C PRO A 147 15.27 12.74 -0.11
N GLU A 148 16.40 13.36 0.21
CA GLU A 148 17.43 12.74 1.07
C GLU A 148 16.92 12.46 2.49
N SER A 149 16.00 13.28 2.99
CA SER A 149 15.31 13.08 4.27
C SER A 149 14.52 11.77 4.33
N ASP A 150 14.06 11.30 3.16
CA ASP A 150 13.14 10.16 3.06
C ASP A 150 13.91 8.86 2.71
N ARG A 151 15.24 8.95 2.53
CA ARG A 151 16.11 7.81 2.24
C ARG A 151 16.36 6.98 3.50
N GLY A 152 15.49 6.01 3.72
CA GLY A 152 15.58 5.06 4.81
C GLY A 152 16.57 3.91 4.56
N SER A 153 17.07 3.35 5.65
CA SER A 153 17.70 2.03 5.69
C SER A 153 16.99 1.18 6.74
N TYR A 154 16.89 -0.12 6.51
CA TYR A 154 16.21 -1.03 7.43
C TYR A 154 17.15 -2.15 7.86
N ASP A 155 17.23 -2.38 9.18
CA ASP A 155 17.97 -3.50 9.70
C ASP A 155 17.22 -4.83 9.44
N LEU A 156 17.90 -5.93 9.73
CA LEU A 156 17.35 -7.25 9.46
C LEU A 156 16.15 -7.59 10.38
N ALA A 157 16.14 -7.06 11.60
CA ALA A 157 15.05 -7.28 12.57
C ALA A 157 13.78 -6.52 12.15
N GLU A 158 13.92 -5.29 11.66
CA GLU A 158 12.83 -4.49 11.07
C GLU A 158 12.25 -5.18 9.84
N ILE A 159 13.10 -5.63 8.91
CA ILE A 159 12.67 -6.36 7.72
C ILE A 159 11.90 -7.63 8.11
N ARG A 160 12.41 -8.40 9.08
CA ARG A 160 11.72 -9.58 9.60
C ARG A 160 10.36 -9.23 10.17
N HIS A 161 10.30 -8.22 11.04
CA HIS A 161 9.08 -7.81 11.72
C HIS A 161 7.98 -7.44 10.71
N TRP A 162 8.32 -6.61 9.72
CA TRP A 162 7.34 -6.16 8.73
C TRP A 162 6.99 -7.22 7.70
N LEU A 163 7.90 -8.15 7.39
CA LEU A 163 7.59 -9.31 6.57
C LEU A 163 6.63 -10.28 7.27
N GLU A 164 6.79 -10.50 8.57
CA GLU A 164 5.86 -11.29 9.38
C GLU A 164 4.48 -10.63 9.42
N TYR A 165 4.44 -9.31 9.65
CA TYR A 165 3.22 -8.52 9.61
C TYR A 165 2.54 -8.64 8.23
N PHE A 166 3.28 -8.42 7.15
CA PHE A 166 2.79 -8.57 5.77
C PHE A 166 2.18 -9.95 5.57
N CYS A 167 2.88 -11.03 5.95
CA CYS A 167 2.39 -12.39 5.75
C CYS A 167 1.07 -12.67 6.48
N LYS A 168 0.96 -12.24 7.75
CA LYS A 168 -0.28 -12.37 8.55
C LYS A 168 -1.43 -11.62 7.88
N ARG A 169 -1.18 -10.40 7.40
CA ARG A 169 -2.18 -9.56 6.75
C ARG A 169 -2.57 -10.12 5.38
N PHE A 170 -1.62 -10.28 4.49
CA PHE A 170 -1.83 -10.60 3.09
C PHE A 170 -2.45 -11.99 2.88
N PHE A 171 -1.88 -13.03 3.51
CA PHE A 171 -2.32 -14.43 3.34
C PHE A 171 -3.40 -14.85 4.35
N GLY A 172 -3.50 -14.17 5.50
CA GLY A 172 -4.40 -14.56 6.58
C GLY A 172 -5.64 -13.69 6.77
N PHE A 173 -5.56 -12.38 6.52
CA PHE A 173 -6.63 -11.44 6.90
C PHE A 173 -7.27 -10.71 5.71
N ALA A 174 -6.48 -10.17 4.80
CA ALA A 174 -6.94 -9.15 3.87
C ALA A 174 -7.75 -9.70 2.68
N GLN A 175 -7.71 -11.02 2.43
CA GLN A 175 -8.27 -11.60 1.20
C GLN A 175 -9.77 -11.38 1.06
N PHE A 176 -10.56 -11.50 2.12
CA PHE A 176 -12.02 -11.30 2.03
C PHE A 176 -12.38 -9.88 1.54
N LYS A 177 -11.56 -8.87 1.88
CA LYS A 177 -11.78 -7.48 1.43
C LYS A 177 -11.54 -7.31 -0.07
N ARG A 178 -10.65 -8.12 -0.65
CA ARG A 178 -10.35 -8.10 -2.09
C ARG A 178 -11.35 -8.90 -2.91
N SER A 179 -11.94 -9.95 -2.33
CA SER A 179 -12.91 -10.82 -3.01
C SER A 179 -14.11 -10.06 -3.57
N ALA A 180 -14.52 -8.96 -2.92
CA ALA A 180 -15.59 -8.07 -3.38
C ALA A 180 -15.09 -6.65 -3.67
N MET A 181 -14.01 -6.52 -4.47
CA MET A 181 -13.47 -5.21 -4.85
C MET A 181 -14.12 -4.61 -6.10
N PRO A 182 -14.23 -3.26 -6.18
CA PRO A 182 -14.70 -2.54 -7.36
C PRO A 182 -13.91 -2.84 -8.64
N ASN A 183 -14.40 -2.34 -9.77
CA ASN A 183 -13.68 -2.39 -11.03
C ASN A 183 -12.54 -1.35 -11.01
N GLY A 184 -11.47 -1.61 -11.76
CA GLY A 184 -10.29 -0.74 -11.81
C GLY A 184 -9.21 -1.35 -12.70
N PRO A 185 -8.28 -0.54 -13.24
CA PRO A 185 -7.25 -1.03 -14.14
C PRO A 185 -6.07 -1.64 -13.37
N LYS A 186 -5.47 -2.68 -13.94
CA LYS A 186 -4.11 -3.10 -13.58
C LYS A 186 -3.13 -2.05 -14.10
N VAL A 187 -2.11 -1.70 -13.31
CA VAL A 187 -1.06 -0.73 -13.72
C VAL A 187 0.32 -1.38 -13.73
N SER A 188 0.75 -2.00 -12.63
CA SER A 188 2.10 -2.55 -12.52
C SER A 188 2.28 -3.90 -13.25
N ALA A 189 3.46 -4.11 -13.86
CA ALA A 189 3.86 -5.40 -14.40
C ALA A 189 4.05 -6.49 -13.31
N GLY A 190 4.28 -6.07 -12.06
CA GLY A 190 4.36 -6.96 -10.90
C GLY A 190 3.03 -7.64 -10.56
N GLY A 191 1.92 -7.05 -11.01
CA GLY A 191 0.57 -7.58 -10.88
C GLY A 191 -0.39 -6.64 -10.15
N ALA A 192 -1.66 -7.03 -10.09
CA ALA A 192 -2.75 -6.40 -9.35
C ALA A 192 -3.49 -7.44 -8.49
N LEU A 193 -4.34 -6.94 -7.59
CA LEU A 193 -4.99 -7.76 -6.57
C LEU A 193 -6.45 -8.13 -6.86
N SER A 194 -6.88 -7.99 -8.12
CA SER A 194 -8.24 -8.36 -8.50
C SER A 194 -8.47 -9.87 -8.41
N PRO A 195 -9.55 -10.33 -7.73
CA PRO A 195 -9.94 -11.75 -7.73
C PRO A 195 -10.41 -12.23 -9.10
N ARG A 196 -10.69 -11.30 -10.01
CA ARG A 196 -11.06 -11.54 -11.40
C ARG A 196 -9.84 -11.56 -12.33
N GLY A 197 -8.66 -11.22 -11.82
CA GLY A 197 -7.41 -11.13 -12.57
C GLY A 197 -6.32 -11.98 -11.94
N GLU A 198 -5.27 -11.33 -11.45
CA GLU A 198 -3.99 -11.99 -11.12
C GLU A 198 -3.95 -12.65 -9.74
N TRP A 199 -4.80 -12.25 -8.80
CA TRP A 199 -4.76 -12.79 -7.44
C TRP A 199 -6.03 -13.55 -7.07
N ARG A 200 -6.00 -14.87 -7.28
CA ARG A 200 -7.09 -15.80 -6.95
C ARG A 200 -6.72 -16.61 -5.71
N ALA A 201 -7.23 -16.20 -4.54
CA ALA A 201 -6.91 -16.83 -3.27
C ALA A 201 -8.18 -17.01 -2.39
N PRO A 202 -8.20 -18.04 -1.50
CA PRO A 202 -9.31 -18.29 -0.59
C PRO A 202 -9.43 -17.21 0.48
N SER A 203 -10.66 -16.77 0.78
CA SER A 203 -10.91 -15.75 1.81
C SER A 203 -10.78 -16.28 3.25
N ASP A 204 -10.82 -17.60 3.40
CA ASP A 204 -10.66 -18.40 4.61
C ASP A 204 -9.26 -19.07 4.69
N GLY A 205 -8.30 -18.55 3.93
CA GLY A 205 -6.89 -18.93 4.01
C GLY A 205 -6.22 -18.57 5.35
N ASN A 206 -4.97 -19.01 5.54
CA ASN A 206 -4.17 -18.68 6.73
C ASN A 206 -2.70 -18.48 6.34
N ALA A 207 -1.93 -17.78 7.17
CA ALA A 207 -0.52 -17.46 6.91
C ALA A 207 0.50 -18.51 7.43
N ARG A 208 0.05 -19.65 8.01
CA ARG A 208 0.93 -20.55 8.79
C ARG A 208 2.12 -21.09 8.02
N ALA A 209 1.93 -21.43 6.74
CA ALA A 209 3.01 -21.97 5.92
C ALA A 209 4.16 -20.97 5.70
N TRP A 210 3.82 -19.68 5.53
CA TRP A 210 4.78 -18.59 5.37
C TRP A 210 5.47 -18.24 6.69
N LEU A 211 4.73 -18.17 7.78
CA LEU A 211 5.30 -17.90 9.12
C LEU A 211 6.31 -18.97 9.54
N ARG A 212 6.03 -20.24 9.22
CA ARG A 212 6.96 -21.34 9.47
C ARG A 212 8.27 -21.21 8.70
N ASP A 213 8.29 -20.56 7.54
CA ASP A 213 9.54 -20.28 6.81
C ASP A 213 10.37 -19.22 7.54
N ILE A 214 9.72 -18.18 8.07
CA ILE A 214 10.36 -17.11 8.86
C ILE A 214 10.94 -17.65 10.17
N GLU A 215 10.19 -18.52 10.86
CA GLU A 215 10.59 -19.13 12.14
C GLU A 215 11.78 -20.09 12.02
N ARG A 216 11.91 -20.78 10.89
CA ARG A 216 12.98 -21.77 10.65
C ARG A 216 14.34 -21.15 10.37
N TRP A 217 14.37 -19.86 10.07
CA TRP A 217 15.60 -19.19 9.70
C TRP A 217 16.26 -18.62 10.95
N GLU A 218 17.49 -19.05 11.23
CA GLU A 218 18.31 -18.42 12.26
C GLU A 218 18.79 -17.07 11.72
N TRP A 219 18.21 -16.01 12.27
CA TRP A 219 18.56 -14.64 11.92
C TRP A 219 19.89 -14.32 12.62
N PRO A 220 20.91 -13.81 11.91
CA PRO A 220 22.10 -13.27 12.54
C PRO A 220 21.68 -12.26 13.62
N THR A 221 21.99 -12.56 14.87
CA THR A 221 21.95 -11.60 15.96
C THR A 221 23.34 -10.97 16.01
N ASP A 222 23.47 -9.84 15.31
CA ASP A 222 24.68 -9.04 15.13
C ASP A 222 25.79 -9.64 14.23
#